data_AF-Q87SC1-F1
#
_entry.id   AF-Q87SC1-F1
#
_cell.length_a   1.000
_cell.length_b   1.000
_cell.length_c   1.000
_cell.angle_alpha   90.00
_cell.angle_beta   90.00
_cell.angle_gamma   90.00
#
_symmetry.space_group_name_H-M   'P 1'
#
loop_
_entity.id
_entity.type
_entity.pdbx_description
1 polymer ?
#
loop_
_entity_poly.entity_id
_entity_poly.type
_entity_poly.pdbx_seq_one_letter_code
_entity_poly.pdbx_strand_id
1 'polypeptide(L)'
;MTDLINLMNDLLWGSILVYLLVGVGIYFTVRLGFIQFRHFGHMFSVLKNSRKADKAGISSFQALCTSLAARVGTGNMAGVAVALTAGGPGAIFWMWLIAMLGMATSFAESTLAQLYKTKDDDGNYRGGPAYYMEKGLGMRWMGVLFSVFLIIAFGLVFNAVQANSIANAMSNAFGWNDLYVGIAVVALSAVVIFGGIKRIAKVAELIVPIMALLYLVLALFVVFSNLEKLPDVLMLIFKSAFGLQEAAAGGLGYAIAQAMINGIKRGLFSNEAGMGSAPNAAASATPYPPHPASQGYVQMLGVFMDTIVICSATVAIILMSGEYVGQATEVTGIELTQRALSSQVGDWGGIFVAVAIFFFAFTSIIANYSYAETNLIFLEHNHKAGLSIFRVVVLGMVMFGALASLPVVWSLADVSMGLMAIVNLVAILLLSGIVIKLAKDYNRQLGEGKVPTFDANDFPELKSQLEDGIWDNTKKD
;
A
#
# COMPACT_ATOMS: atom_id res chain seq x y z
N MET A 1 4.67 -26.56 -13.64
CA MET A 1 4.57 -25.68 -12.45
C MET A 1 4.24 -24.25 -12.88
N THR A 2 5.01 -23.64 -13.78
CA THR A 2 4.77 -22.29 -14.31
C THR A 2 3.40 -22.12 -14.97
N ASP A 3 2.94 -23.08 -15.78
CA ASP A 3 1.63 -22.98 -16.44
C ASP A 3 0.45 -23.02 -15.47
N LEU A 4 0.56 -23.82 -14.39
CA LEU A 4 -0.45 -23.86 -13.33
C LEU A 4 -0.49 -22.55 -12.55
N ILE A 5 0.68 -21.98 -12.22
CA ILE A 5 0.78 -20.68 -11.54
C ILE A 5 0.20 -19.57 -12.42
N ASN A 6 0.49 -19.58 -13.72
CA ASN A 6 -0.04 -18.60 -14.67
C ASN A 6 -1.56 -18.73 -14.78
N LEU A 7 -2.10 -19.94 -14.90
CA LEU A 7 -3.54 -20.19 -14.91
C LEU A 7 -4.22 -19.71 -13.63
N MET A 8 -3.62 -19.95 -12.47
CA MET A 8 -4.13 -19.43 -11.19
C MET A 8 -4.11 -17.91 -11.15
N ASN A 9 -3.03 -17.28 -11.62
CA ASN A 9 -2.93 -15.82 -11.70
C ASN A 9 -3.97 -15.22 -12.64
N ASP A 10 -4.20 -15.83 -13.80
CA ASP A 10 -5.19 -15.38 -14.77
C ASP A 10 -6.61 -15.51 -14.21
N LEU A 11 -6.92 -16.60 -13.50
CA LEU A 11 -8.23 -16.77 -12.87
C LEU A 11 -8.44 -15.80 -11.69
N LEU A 12 -7.44 -15.69 -10.81
CA LEU A 12 -7.49 -14.84 -9.62
C LEU A 12 -7.58 -13.37 -10.02
N TRP A 13 -6.62 -12.88 -10.80
CA TRP A 13 -6.50 -11.46 -11.14
C TRP A 13 -7.28 -11.05 -12.39
N GLY A 14 -7.54 -11.96 -13.31
CA GLY A 14 -8.32 -11.68 -14.52
C GLY A 14 -9.82 -11.78 -14.32
N SER A 15 -10.31 -12.35 -13.22
CA SER A 15 -11.75 -12.50 -12.97
C SER A 15 -12.13 -12.26 -11.51
N ILE A 16 -11.70 -13.10 -10.56
CA ILE A 16 -12.31 -13.15 -9.23
C ILE A 16 -11.99 -11.89 -8.39
N LEU A 17 -10.71 -11.54 -8.25
CA LEU A 17 -10.25 -10.46 -7.37
C LEU A 17 -10.73 -9.10 -7.82
N VAL A 18 -10.72 -8.84 -9.13
CA VAL A 18 -11.18 -7.58 -9.70
C VAL A 18 -12.62 -7.32 -9.29
N TYR A 19 -13.53 -8.28 -9.51
CA TYR A 19 -14.94 -8.11 -9.14
C TYR A 19 -15.14 -8.06 -7.62
N LEU A 20 -14.41 -8.87 -6.86
CA LEU A 20 -14.54 -8.88 -5.40
C LEU A 20 -14.07 -7.56 -4.79
N LEU A 21 -12.90 -7.03 -5.20
CA LEU A 21 -12.35 -5.77 -4.70
C LEU A 21 -13.22 -4.58 -5.08
N VAL A 22 -13.67 -4.52 -6.34
CA VAL A 22 -14.62 -3.49 -6.80
C VAL A 22 -15.92 -3.59 -6.01
N GLY A 23 -16.50 -4.78 -5.89
CA GLY A 23 -17.75 -5.01 -5.19
C GLY A 23 -17.68 -4.64 -3.71
N VAL A 24 -16.61 -5.03 -3.02
CA VAL A 24 -16.36 -4.67 -1.60
C VAL A 24 -16.14 -3.17 -1.46
N GLY A 25 -15.38 -2.55 -2.36
CA GLY A 25 -15.14 -1.10 -2.35
C GLY A 25 -16.43 -0.30 -2.57
N ILE A 26 -17.28 -0.72 -3.51
CA ILE A 26 -18.62 -0.14 -3.72
C ILE A 26 -19.48 -0.36 -2.48
N TYR A 27 -19.52 -1.58 -1.95
CA TYR A 27 -20.29 -1.92 -0.76
C TYR A 27 -19.94 -1.01 0.43
N PHE A 28 -18.65 -0.88 0.77
CA PHE A 28 -18.24 -0.01 1.88
C PHE A 28 -18.45 1.47 1.57
N THR A 29 -18.22 1.91 0.32
CA THR A 29 -18.50 3.29 -0.09
C THR A 29 -19.97 3.65 0.17
N VAL A 30 -20.91 2.80 -0.26
CA VAL A 30 -22.34 3.03 -0.07
C VAL A 30 -22.72 2.90 1.41
N ARG A 31 -22.28 1.84 2.09
CA ARG A 31 -22.67 1.55 3.49
C ARG A 31 -22.09 2.54 4.50
N LEU A 32 -20.94 3.15 4.21
CA LEU A 32 -20.34 4.22 5.02
C LEU A 32 -20.85 5.62 4.62
N GLY A 33 -21.78 5.70 3.66
CA GLY A 33 -22.38 6.96 3.22
C GLY A 33 -21.36 7.88 2.55
N PHE A 34 -20.62 7.33 1.57
CA PHE A 34 -19.61 8.04 0.77
C PHE A 34 -18.58 8.76 1.64
N ILE A 35 -18.10 8.08 2.68
CA ILE A 35 -17.23 8.63 3.74
C ILE A 35 -15.98 9.34 3.18
N GLN A 36 -15.38 8.81 2.11
CA GLN A 36 -14.21 9.39 1.46
C GLN A 36 -14.47 10.75 0.81
N PHE A 37 -15.70 11.00 0.37
CA PHE A 37 -16.09 12.28 -0.21
C PHE A 37 -16.65 13.22 0.86
N ARG A 38 -17.55 12.72 1.72
CA ARG A 38 -18.22 13.51 2.76
C ARG A 38 -17.27 14.02 3.84
N HIS A 39 -16.25 13.24 4.18
CA HIS A 39 -15.24 13.58 5.18
C HIS A 39 -13.84 13.79 4.59
N PHE A 40 -13.77 14.22 3.32
CA PHE A 40 -12.49 14.40 2.62
C PHE A 40 -11.51 15.32 3.37
N GLY A 41 -11.98 16.51 3.81
CA GLY A 41 -11.13 17.43 4.58
C GLY A 41 -10.73 16.89 5.96
N HIS A 42 -11.56 16.04 6.57
CA HIS A 42 -11.27 15.47 7.89
C HIS A 42 -10.11 14.47 7.85
N MET A 43 -9.92 13.77 6.73
CA MET A 43 -8.75 12.89 6.51
C MET A 43 -7.42 13.63 6.68
N PHE A 44 -7.35 14.91 6.37
CA PHE A 44 -6.16 15.74 6.60
C PHE A 44 -6.14 16.33 8.01
N SER A 45 -7.31 16.71 8.55
CA SER A 45 -7.44 17.26 9.90
C SER A 45 -6.92 16.32 10.99
N VAL A 46 -7.19 15.01 10.84
CA VAL A 46 -6.73 13.98 11.79
C VAL A 46 -5.20 13.95 11.95
N LEU A 47 -4.44 14.46 10.98
CA LEU A 47 -2.98 14.53 11.05
C LEU A 47 -2.43 15.66 11.95
N LYS A 48 -3.22 16.66 12.34
CA LYS A 48 -2.70 17.82 13.10
C LYS A 48 -2.08 17.45 14.45
N ASN A 49 -2.54 16.34 15.07
CA ASN A 49 -2.07 15.86 16.37
C ASN A 49 -1.58 14.40 16.32
N SER A 50 -1.32 13.87 15.13
CA SER A 50 -1.02 12.46 14.86
C SER A 50 0.42 12.04 15.19
N ARG A 51 1.28 12.97 15.62
CA ARG A 51 2.70 12.72 15.96
C ARG A 51 2.92 12.25 17.40
N LYS A 52 1.87 12.22 18.21
CA LYS A 52 1.93 11.70 19.59
C LYS A 52 1.79 10.18 19.58
N ALA A 53 2.55 9.51 20.43
CA ALA A 53 2.52 8.07 20.65
C ALA A 53 2.63 7.77 22.16
N ASP A 54 2.08 6.64 22.60
CA ASP A 54 2.35 6.13 23.94
C ASP A 54 3.60 5.21 23.95
N LYS A 55 3.92 4.59 25.09
CA LYS A 55 5.10 3.72 25.21
C LYS A 55 4.96 2.41 24.42
N ALA A 56 3.75 1.96 24.16
CA ALA A 56 3.44 0.68 23.50
C ALA A 56 3.32 0.84 21.97
N GLY A 57 2.86 1.99 21.48
CA GLY A 57 2.61 2.23 20.07
C GLY A 57 3.62 3.12 19.37
N ILE A 58 3.43 3.24 18.06
CA ILE A 58 3.96 4.33 17.24
C ILE A 58 2.89 5.40 17.05
N SER A 59 3.27 6.57 16.55
CA SER A 59 2.30 7.63 16.30
C SER A 59 1.41 7.31 15.08
N SER A 60 0.24 7.93 14.99
CA SER A 60 -0.64 7.79 13.81
C SER A 60 0.05 8.25 12.51
N PHE A 61 0.85 9.33 12.58
CA PHE A 61 1.69 9.79 11.46
C PHE A 61 2.77 8.77 11.09
N GLN A 62 3.43 8.19 12.09
CA GLN A 62 4.43 7.14 11.87
C GLN A 62 3.82 5.91 11.22
N ALA A 63 2.61 5.51 11.62
CA ALA A 63 1.87 4.42 10.97
C ALA A 63 1.47 4.76 9.52
N LEU A 64 1.08 6.00 9.24
CA LEU A 64 0.86 6.49 7.86
C LEU A 64 2.15 6.44 7.03
N CYS A 65 3.27 6.91 7.57
CA CYS A 65 4.55 6.87 6.86
C CYS A 65 5.02 5.43 6.64
N THR A 66 4.81 4.54 7.61
CA THR A 66 5.14 3.11 7.48
C THR A 66 4.26 2.45 6.42
N SER A 67 2.96 2.80 6.37
CA SER A 67 2.08 2.26 5.32
C SER A 67 2.35 2.83 3.94
N LEU A 68 2.65 4.13 3.85
CA LEU A 68 3.12 4.75 2.61
C LEU A 68 4.49 4.23 2.18
N ALA A 69 5.38 3.84 3.10
CA ALA A 69 6.65 3.22 2.73
C ALA A 69 6.44 1.88 2.01
N ALA A 70 5.49 1.06 2.47
CA ALA A 70 5.14 -0.20 1.80
C ALA A 70 4.45 0.03 0.45
N ARG A 71 3.46 0.92 0.43
CA ARG A 71 2.65 1.24 -0.77
C ARG A 71 3.48 1.94 -1.83
N VAL A 72 4.12 3.05 -1.45
CA VAL A 72 4.91 3.89 -2.33
C VAL A 72 6.29 3.27 -2.49
N GLY A 73 6.40 2.42 -3.50
CA GLY A 73 7.64 1.72 -3.83
C GLY A 73 7.90 1.72 -5.33
N THR A 74 8.60 0.68 -5.77
CA THR A 74 8.82 0.42 -7.20
C THR A 74 7.51 0.18 -7.95
N GLY A 75 6.45 -0.29 -7.27
CA GLY A 75 5.11 -0.45 -7.83
C GLY A 75 4.50 0.84 -8.40
N ASN A 76 4.73 2.00 -7.76
CA ASN A 76 4.13 3.27 -8.19
C ASN A 76 4.87 3.91 -9.37
N MET A 77 6.14 3.60 -9.53
CA MET A 77 6.95 4.09 -10.66
C MET A 77 6.89 3.08 -11.81
N ALA A 78 7.31 1.84 -11.55
CA ALA A 78 7.33 0.76 -12.54
C ALA A 78 5.92 0.30 -12.92
N GLY A 79 5.04 0.07 -11.94
CA GLY A 79 3.71 -0.49 -12.16
C GLY A 79 2.79 0.48 -12.90
N VAL A 80 2.92 1.80 -12.67
CA VAL A 80 2.25 2.84 -13.46
C VAL A 80 2.75 2.85 -14.90
N ALA A 81 4.07 2.80 -15.11
CA ALA A 81 4.65 2.72 -16.45
C ALA A 81 4.15 1.47 -17.19
N VAL A 82 4.14 0.31 -16.52
CA VAL A 82 3.60 -0.94 -17.07
C VAL A 82 2.09 -0.85 -17.35
N ALA A 83 1.31 -0.22 -16.46
CA ALA A 83 -0.13 0.01 -16.69
C ALA A 83 -0.36 0.85 -17.94
N LEU A 84 0.46 1.88 -18.13
CA LEU A 84 0.40 2.77 -19.29
C LEU A 84 0.80 2.05 -20.58
N THR A 85 1.89 1.28 -20.58
CA THR A 85 2.36 0.58 -21.80
C THR A 85 1.47 -0.61 -22.17
N ALA A 86 0.95 -1.34 -21.18
CA ALA A 86 0.14 -2.54 -21.42
C ALA A 86 -1.36 -2.23 -21.61
N GLY A 87 -1.91 -1.31 -20.82
CA GLY A 87 -3.33 -0.95 -20.83
C GLY A 87 -3.65 0.37 -21.55
N GLY A 88 -2.63 1.14 -21.95
CA GLY A 88 -2.81 2.47 -22.50
C GLY A 88 -3.12 3.54 -21.44
N PRO A 89 -3.25 4.82 -21.85
CA PRO A 89 -3.57 5.94 -20.95
C PRO A 89 -4.89 5.76 -20.19
N GLY A 90 -5.84 5.02 -20.77
CA GLY A 90 -7.12 4.71 -20.14
C GLY A 90 -7.01 3.93 -18.83
N ALA A 91 -5.93 3.14 -18.66
CA ALA A 91 -5.69 2.40 -17.42
C ALA A 91 -5.56 3.32 -16.19
N ILE A 92 -5.06 4.55 -16.38
CA ILE A 92 -4.86 5.52 -15.30
C ILE A 92 -6.20 5.97 -14.70
N PHE A 93 -7.23 6.17 -15.53
CA PHE A 93 -8.57 6.49 -15.05
C PHE A 93 -9.11 5.39 -14.12
N TRP A 94 -8.94 4.14 -14.52
CA TRP A 94 -9.37 2.99 -13.72
C TRP A 94 -8.55 2.84 -12.43
N MET A 95 -7.25 3.16 -12.46
CA MET A 95 -6.43 3.25 -11.24
C MET A 95 -7.01 4.28 -10.25
N TRP A 96 -7.39 5.46 -10.73
CA TRP A 96 -8.01 6.49 -9.88
C TRP A 96 -9.35 6.05 -9.30
N LEU A 97 -10.21 5.47 -10.13
CA LEU A 97 -11.53 4.99 -9.69
C LEU A 97 -11.39 3.94 -8.58
N ILE A 98 -10.49 2.98 -8.76
CA ILE A 98 -10.25 1.93 -7.76
C ILE A 98 -9.61 2.49 -6.50
N ALA A 99 -8.69 3.44 -6.59
CA ALA A 99 -8.17 4.10 -5.40
C ALA A 99 -9.28 4.81 -4.60
N MET A 100 -10.23 5.45 -5.29
CA MET A 100 -11.36 6.09 -4.63
C MET A 100 -12.29 5.12 -3.89
N LEU A 101 -12.52 3.93 -4.47
CA LEU A 101 -13.25 2.85 -3.79
C LEU A 101 -12.41 2.22 -2.67
N GLY A 102 -11.12 2.04 -2.92
CA GLY A 102 -10.13 1.48 -2.01
C GLY A 102 -9.94 2.31 -0.75
N MET A 103 -10.16 3.63 -0.79
CA MET A 103 -10.20 4.45 0.42
C MET A 103 -11.21 3.90 1.43
N ALA A 104 -12.45 3.58 1.01
CA ALA A 104 -13.47 3.05 1.90
C ALA A 104 -13.11 1.65 2.45
N THR A 105 -12.51 0.79 1.63
CA THR A 105 -12.02 -0.53 2.07
C THR A 105 -10.87 -0.38 3.08
N SER A 106 -9.90 0.49 2.81
CA SER A 106 -8.77 0.74 3.71
C SER A 106 -9.21 1.34 5.04
N PHE A 107 -10.26 2.17 5.05
CA PHE A 107 -10.91 2.64 6.27
C PHE A 107 -11.41 1.45 7.10
N ALA A 108 -12.13 0.52 6.48
CA ALA A 108 -12.74 -0.62 7.15
C ALA A 108 -11.68 -1.53 7.80
N GLU A 109 -10.69 -1.95 7.02
CA GLU A 109 -9.61 -2.84 7.48
C GLU A 109 -8.82 -2.21 8.64
N SER A 110 -8.45 -0.92 8.50
CA SER A 110 -7.63 -0.23 9.49
C SER A 110 -8.39 0.09 10.78
N THR A 111 -9.69 0.31 10.67
CA THR A 111 -10.59 0.46 11.83
C THR A 111 -10.68 -0.84 12.62
N LEU A 112 -10.86 -1.98 11.93
CA LEU A 112 -10.88 -3.30 12.57
C LEU A 112 -9.53 -3.66 13.19
N ALA A 113 -8.43 -3.39 12.47
CA ALA A 113 -7.09 -3.66 12.97
C ALA A 113 -6.75 -2.85 14.23
N GLN A 114 -7.25 -1.62 14.35
CA GLN A 114 -7.17 -0.86 15.59
C GLN A 114 -8.03 -1.43 16.70
N LEU A 115 -9.28 -1.78 16.41
CA LEU A 115 -10.21 -2.30 17.42
C LEU A 115 -9.65 -3.57 18.08
N TYR A 116 -9.15 -4.50 17.27
CA TYR A 116 -8.67 -5.82 17.70
C TYR A 116 -7.15 -5.91 17.89
N LYS A 117 -6.46 -4.78 18.07
CA LYS A 117 -5.02 -4.81 18.39
C LYS A 117 -4.78 -5.45 19.75
N THR A 118 -3.54 -5.88 19.97
CA THR A 118 -3.04 -6.58 21.17
C THR A 118 -1.68 -6.00 21.56
N LYS A 119 -1.14 -6.40 22.72
CA LYS A 119 0.26 -6.13 23.08
C LYS A 119 1.07 -7.41 22.94
N ASP A 120 2.25 -7.31 22.32
CA ASP A 120 3.25 -8.40 22.37
C ASP A 120 3.96 -8.46 23.74
N ASP A 121 4.78 -9.48 23.98
CA ASP A 121 5.46 -9.65 25.28
C ASP A 121 6.49 -8.55 25.55
N ASP A 122 6.95 -7.85 24.50
CA ASP A 122 7.82 -6.68 24.64
C ASP A 122 7.01 -5.38 24.85
N GLY A 123 5.69 -5.50 25.02
CA GLY A 123 4.75 -4.43 25.34
C GLY A 123 4.35 -3.54 24.17
N ASN A 124 4.65 -3.92 22.93
CA ASN A 124 4.33 -3.13 21.74
C ASN A 124 2.96 -3.52 21.17
N TYR A 125 2.25 -2.56 20.59
CA TYR A 125 0.99 -2.87 19.91
C TYR A 125 1.22 -3.68 18.63
N ARG A 126 0.45 -4.76 18.49
CA ARG A 126 0.39 -5.62 17.30
C ARG A 126 -1.07 -5.84 16.90
N GLY A 127 -1.33 -5.96 15.62
CA GLY A 127 -2.67 -6.22 15.10
C GLY A 127 -2.65 -6.35 13.59
N GLY A 128 -3.82 -6.23 12.97
CA GLY A 128 -3.99 -6.47 11.54
C GLY A 128 -5.01 -7.57 11.27
N PRO A 129 -5.07 -8.09 10.04
CA PRO A 129 -6.15 -8.99 9.66
C PRO A 129 -6.18 -10.32 10.40
N ALA A 130 -5.01 -10.89 10.68
CA ALA A 130 -4.94 -12.12 11.45
C ALA A 130 -5.64 -12.00 12.81
N TYR A 131 -5.52 -10.84 13.47
CA TYR A 131 -6.08 -10.58 14.79
C TYR A 131 -7.59 -10.34 14.75
N TYR A 132 -8.12 -9.57 13.79
CA TYR A 132 -9.58 -9.42 13.70
C TYR A 132 -10.29 -10.65 13.15
N MET A 133 -9.58 -11.51 12.39
CA MET A 133 -10.10 -12.82 12.01
C MET A 133 -10.18 -13.76 13.22
N GLU A 134 -9.15 -13.78 14.07
CA GLU A 134 -9.18 -14.58 15.29
C GLU A 134 -10.20 -14.05 16.31
N LYS A 135 -10.13 -12.76 16.66
CA LYS A 135 -10.92 -12.19 17.77
C LYS A 135 -12.31 -11.75 17.36
N GLY A 136 -12.43 -11.11 16.20
CA GLY A 136 -13.72 -10.59 15.71
C GLY A 136 -14.63 -11.69 15.17
N LEU A 137 -14.06 -12.65 14.43
CA LEU A 137 -14.83 -13.77 13.84
C LEU A 137 -14.75 -15.07 14.66
N GLY A 138 -13.80 -15.20 15.59
CA GLY A 138 -13.54 -16.49 16.26
C GLY A 138 -12.84 -17.51 15.36
N MET A 139 -12.25 -17.08 14.24
CA MET A 139 -11.76 -17.96 13.17
C MET A 139 -10.23 -17.88 13.05
N ARG A 140 -9.49 -18.40 14.05
CA ARG A 140 -8.01 -18.40 14.06
C ARG A 140 -7.39 -19.00 12.79
N TRP A 141 -8.04 -20.00 12.19
CA TRP A 141 -7.56 -20.62 10.94
C TRP A 141 -7.44 -19.64 9.78
N MET A 142 -8.36 -18.65 9.67
CA MET A 142 -8.27 -17.61 8.64
C MET A 142 -7.06 -16.71 8.90
N GLY A 143 -6.82 -16.37 10.16
CA GLY A 143 -5.66 -15.56 10.55
C GLY A 143 -4.33 -16.28 10.29
N VAL A 144 -4.26 -17.60 10.53
CA VAL A 144 -3.09 -18.43 10.19
C VAL A 144 -2.86 -18.43 8.68
N LEU A 145 -3.91 -18.69 7.90
CA LEU A 145 -3.86 -18.72 6.44
C LEU A 145 -3.40 -17.37 5.87
N PHE A 146 -3.99 -16.28 6.34
CA PHE A 146 -3.61 -14.91 5.98
C PHE A 146 -2.15 -14.62 6.32
N SER A 147 -1.71 -14.98 7.54
CA SER A 147 -0.33 -14.76 8.01
C SER A 147 0.70 -15.45 7.14
N VAL A 148 0.45 -16.71 6.75
CA VAL A 148 1.35 -17.47 5.87
C VAL A 148 1.48 -16.80 4.51
N PHE A 149 0.37 -16.42 3.88
CA PHE A 149 0.40 -15.74 2.59
C PHE A 149 1.09 -14.38 2.65
N LEU A 150 0.86 -13.60 3.72
CA LEU A 150 1.51 -12.32 3.93
C LEU A 150 3.02 -12.48 4.10
N ILE A 151 3.48 -13.46 4.89
CA ILE A 151 4.91 -13.71 5.09
C ILE A 151 5.59 -14.09 3.77
N ILE A 152 4.96 -14.94 2.95
CA ILE A 152 5.49 -15.34 1.65
C ILE A 152 5.56 -14.11 0.72
N ALA A 153 4.45 -13.39 0.57
CA ALA A 153 4.38 -12.24 -0.34
C ALA A 153 5.27 -11.09 0.15
N PHE A 154 4.98 -10.50 1.30
CA PHE A 154 5.64 -9.29 1.79
C PHE A 154 6.99 -9.58 2.44
N GLY A 155 7.07 -10.63 3.28
CA GLY A 155 8.29 -10.96 4.00
C GLY A 155 9.43 -11.44 3.10
N LEU A 156 9.12 -12.26 2.09
CA LEU A 156 10.13 -12.88 1.25
C LEU A 156 10.20 -12.27 -0.15
N VAL A 157 9.10 -12.36 -0.91
CA VAL A 157 9.13 -12.05 -2.35
C VAL A 157 9.25 -10.56 -2.64
N PHE A 158 8.41 -9.73 -2.03
CA PHE A 158 8.45 -8.28 -2.29
C PHE A 158 9.77 -7.67 -1.87
N ASN A 159 10.38 -8.15 -0.78
CA ASN A 159 11.70 -7.68 -0.37
C ASN A 159 12.77 -7.98 -1.42
N ALA A 160 12.73 -9.15 -2.06
CA ALA A 160 13.62 -9.47 -3.17
C ALA A 160 13.35 -8.57 -4.39
N VAL A 161 12.09 -8.35 -4.74
CA VAL A 161 11.67 -7.48 -5.85
C VAL A 161 12.12 -6.03 -5.68
N GLN A 162 11.97 -5.49 -4.48
CA GLN A 162 12.40 -4.13 -4.16
C GLN A 162 13.92 -4.02 -4.28
N ALA A 163 14.67 -5.00 -3.74
CA ALA A 163 16.11 -5.05 -3.86
C ALA A 163 16.60 -5.14 -5.32
N ASN A 164 15.92 -5.93 -6.15
CA ASN A 164 16.21 -6.04 -7.58
C ASN A 164 16.05 -4.70 -8.30
N SER A 165 14.97 -3.98 -7.98
CA SER A 165 14.71 -2.68 -8.58
C SER A 165 15.74 -1.62 -8.18
N ILE A 166 16.24 -1.68 -6.93
CA ILE A 166 17.35 -0.84 -6.49
C ILE A 166 18.61 -1.16 -7.30
N ALA A 167 18.98 -2.43 -7.41
CA ALA A 167 20.15 -2.87 -8.16
C ALA A 167 20.10 -2.38 -9.61
N ASN A 168 18.99 -2.64 -10.32
CA ASN A 168 18.79 -2.20 -11.70
C ASN A 168 18.86 -0.67 -11.84
N ALA A 169 18.20 0.08 -10.95
CA ALA A 169 18.20 1.54 -11.03
C ALA A 169 19.61 2.14 -10.78
N MET A 170 20.37 1.58 -9.83
CA MET A 170 21.75 1.99 -9.54
C MET A 170 22.70 1.62 -10.67
N SER A 171 22.57 0.41 -11.23
CA SER A 171 23.35 -0.07 -12.35
C SER A 171 23.11 0.80 -13.60
N ASN A 172 21.85 1.09 -13.92
CA ASN A 172 21.50 1.92 -15.08
C ASN A 172 21.98 3.38 -14.94
N ALA A 173 21.90 3.97 -13.75
CA ALA A 173 22.26 5.38 -13.56
C ALA A 173 23.75 5.62 -13.30
N PHE A 174 24.44 4.68 -12.63
CA PHE A 174 25.83 4.86 -12.17
C PHE A 174 26.80 3.79 -12.68
N GLY A 175 26.32 2.74 -13.36
CA GLY A 175 27.13 1.59 -13.77
C GLY A 175 27.64 0.74 -12.60
N TRP A 176 26.98 0.82 -11.44
CA TRP A 176 27.39 0.09 -10.24
C TRP A 176 27.07 -1.40 -10.33
N ASN A 177 27.95 -2.23 -9.77
CA ASN A 177 27.75 -3.68 -9.75
C ASN A 177 26.69 -4.06 -8.71
N ASP A 178 25.70 -4.84 -9.15
CA ASP A 178 24.54 -5.30 -8.37
C ASP A 178 24.92 -5.99 -7.04
N LEU A 179 26.06 -6.69 -7.00
CA LEU A 179 26.56 -7.34 -5.79
C LEU A 179 26.85 -6.34 -4.68
N TYR A 180 27.56 -5.24 -4.99
CA TYR A 180 27.90 -4.24 -3.98
C TYR A 180 26.69 -3.42 -3.56
N VAL A 181 25.77 -3.16 -4.49
CA VAL A 181 24.48 -2.53 -4.18
C VAL A 181 23.68 -3.43 -3.23
N GLY A 182 23.58 -4.72 -3.52
CA GLY A 182 22.91 -5.70 -2.65
C GLY A 182 23.50 -5.76 -1.25
N ILE A 183 24.84 -5.82 -1.12
CA ILE A 183 25.52 -5.80 0.19
C ILE A 183 25.19 -4.53 0.97
N ALA A 184 25.21 -3.37 0.31
CA ALA A 184 24.88 -2.10 0.96
C ALA A 184 23.43 -2.06 1.44
N VAL A 185 22.47 -2.49 0.61
CA VAL A 185 21.05 -2.55 0.97
C VAL A 185 20.84 -3.50 2.15
N VAL A 186 21.44 -4.70 2.13
CA VAL A 186 21.36 -5.66 3.25
C VAL A 186 21.91 -5.06 4.54
N ALA A 187 23.08 -4.42 4.50
CA ALA A 187 23.69 -3.82 5.67
C ALA A 187 22.79 -2.72 6.28
N LEU A 188 22.25 -1.83 5.45
CA LEU A 188 21.35 -0.76 5.88
C LEU A 188 20.03 -1.32 6.41
N SER A 189 19.45 -2.31 5.72
CA SER A 189 18.21 -2.95 6.15
C SER A 189 18.41 -3.67 7.48
N ALA A 190 19.55 -4.34 7.70
CA ALA A 190 19.85 -5.00 8.97
C ALA A 190 19.87 -4.01 10.14
N VAL A 191 20.53 -2.86 10.00
CA VAL A 191 20.59 -1.84 11.06
C VAL A 191 19.19 -1.36 11.48
N VAL A 192 18.27 -1.25 10.52
CA VAL A 192 16.89 -0.80 10.77
C VAL A 192 16.03 -1.92 11.34
N ILE A 193 16.03 -3.09 10.69
CA ILE A 193 15.19 -4.26 11.00
C ILE A 193 15.49 -4.78 12.42
N PHE A 194 16.76 -4.91 12.80
CA PHE A 194 17.13 -5.37 14.14
C PHE A 194 16.77 -4.36 15.25
N GLY A 195 16.46 -3.11 14.90
CA GLY A 195 15.95 -2.11 15.85
C GLY A 195 14.45 -2.21 16.12
N GLY A 196 13.72 -3.11 15.45
CA GLY A 196 12.29 -3.34 15.65
C GLY A 196 11.38 -2.24 15.11
N ILE A 197 10.07 -2.40 15.36
CA ILE A 197 9.01 -1.59 14.73
C ILE A 197 9.15 -0.08 14.98
N LYS A 198 9.62 0.34 16.16
CA LYS A 198 9.84 1.76 16.49
C LYS A 198 10.94 2.38 15.63
N ARG A 199 12.04 1.66 15.36
CA ARG A 199 13.11 2.15 14.49
C ARG A 199 12.64 2.20 13.04
N ILE A 200 11.94 1.17 12.57
CA ILE A 200 11.35 1.13 11.23
C ILE A 200 10.43 2.34 11.03
N ALA A 201 9.51 2.56 11.96
CA ALA A 201 8.57 3.67 11.92
C ALA A 201 9.26 5.04 11.95
N LYS A 202 10.36 5.18 12.70
CA LYS A 202 11.13 6.42 12.77
C LYS A 202 11.88 6.72 11.46
N VAL A 203 12.46 5.69 10.84
CA VAL A 203 13.11 5.81 9.53
C VAL A 203 12.09 6.16 8.46
N ALA A 204 10.93 5.49 8.45
CA ALA A 204 9.83 5.80 7.53
C ALA A 204 9.31 7.23 7.71
N GLU A 205 9.09 7.69 8.96
CA GLU A 205 8.66 9.05 9.28
C GLU A 205 9.61 10.13 8.72
N LEU A 206 10.91 9.84 8.70
CA LEU A 206 11.92 10.76 8.21
C LEU A 206 12.00 10.74 6.67
N ILE A 207 12.14 9.56 6.08
CA ILE A 207 12.47 9.42 4.66
C ILE A 207 11.24 9.65 3.78
N VAL A 208 10.09 9.05 4.13
CA VAL A 208 8.91 9.00 3.23
C VAL A 208 8.37 10.38 2.86
N PRO A 209 8.15 11.32 3.80
CA PRO A 209 7.65 12.63 3.45
C PRO A 209 8.64 13.44 2.61
N ILE A 210 9.95 13.32 2.89
CA ILE A 210 11.00 14.04 2.17
C ILE A 210 11.06 13.54 0.71
N MET A 211 11.12 12.22 0.50
CA MET A 211 11.21 11.66 -0.85
C MET A 211 9.94 11.94 -1.67
N ALA A 212 8.75 11.82 -1.06
CA ALA A 212 7.50 12.14 -1.74
C ALA A 212 7.44 13.62 -2.13
N LEU A 213 7.86 14.53 -1.25
CA LEU A 213 7.89 15.97 -1.55
C LEU A 213 8.87 16.28 -2.69
N LEU A 214 10.09 15.75 -2.64
CA LEU A 214 11.09 15.97 -3.69
C LEU A 214 10.59 15.46 -5.06
N TYR A 215 10.01 14.26 -5.08
CA TYR A 215 9.43 13.69 -6.30
C TYR A 215 8.26 14.54 -6.83
N LEU A 216 7.37 15.01 -5.95
CA LEU A 216 6.25 15.86 -6.35
C LEU A 216 6.69 17.23 -6.85
N VAL A 217 7.70 17.84 -6.24
CA VAL A 217 8.27 19.11 -6.73
C VAL A 217 8.78 18.95 -8.15
N LEU A 218 9.47 17.85 -8.44
CA LEU A 218 9.99 17.58 -9.77
C LEU A 218 8.89 17.27 -10.78
N ALA A 219 7.87 16.49 -10.40
CA ALA A 219 6.70 16.26 -11.24
C ALA A 219 5.95 17.56 -11.55
N LEU A 220 5.77 18.43 -10.53
CA LEU A 220 5.17 19.75 -10.72
C LEU A 220 6.00 20.62 -11.66
N PHE A 221 7.33 20.57 -11.57
CA PHE A 221 8.21 21.26 -12.52
C PHE A 221 7.95 20.80 -13.96
N VAL A 222 7.83 19.48 -14.20
CA VAL A 222 7.50 18.94 -15.53
C VAL A 222 6.12 19.40 -15.99
N VAL A 223 5.12 19.39 -15.10
CA VAL A 223 3.75 19.86 -15.40
C VAL A 223 3.73 21.34 -15.76
N PHE A 224 4.39 22.20 -14.99
CA PHE A 224 4.44 23.64 -15.27
C PHE A 224 5.22 23.95 -16.56
N SER A 225 6.27 23.18 -16.86
CA SER A 225 7.05 23.33 -18.10
C SER A 225 6.27 22.87 -19.34
N ASN A 226 5.24 22.04 -19.17
CA ASN A 226 4.41 21.48 -20.24
C ASN A 226 2.93 21.80 -20.05
N LEU A 227 2.61 22.95 -19.44
CA LEU A 227 1.25 23.27 -19.01
C LEU A 227 0.23 23.22 -20.16
N GLU A 228 0.67 23.58 -21.37
CA GLU A 228 -0.12 23.54 -22.60
C GLU A 228 -0.58 22.12 -22.96
N LYS A 229 0.20 21.09 -22.62
CA LYS A 229 -0.13 19.68 -22.91
C LYS A 229 -1.07 19.06 -21.86
N LEU A 230 -1.25 19.70 -20.70
CA LEU A 230 -2.03 19.14 -19.59
C LEU A 230 -3.49 18.82 -19.99
N PRO A 231 -4.23 19.69 -20.70
CA PRO A 231 -5.59 19.38 -21.15
C PRO A 231 -5.62 18.16 -22.08
N ASP A 232 -4.65 18.05 -22.99
CA ASP A 232 -4.57 16.94 -23.95
C ASP A 232 -4.26 15.61 -23.26
N VAL A 233 -3.35 15.61 -22.29
CA VAL A 233 -3.03 14.43 -21.48
C VAL A 233 -4.25 13.94 -20.70
N LEU A 234 -4.98 14.86 -20.05
CA LEU A 234 -6.20 14.50 -19.34
C LEU A 234 -7.24 13.96 -20.32
N MET A 235 -7.46 14.64 -21.45
CA MET A 235 -8.42 14.21 -22.45
C MET A 235 -8.07 12.84 -23.03
N LEU A 236 -6.78 12.56 -23.26
CA LEU A 236 -6.28 11.26 -23.70
C LEU A 236 -6.63 10.15 -22.70
N ILE A 237 -6.38 10.38 -21.41
CA ILE A 237 -6.73 9.41 -20.35
C ILE A 237 -8.22 9.09 -20.38
N PHE A 238 -9.09 10.12 -20.40
CA PHE A 238 -10.54 9.90 -20.41
C PHE A 238 -11.02 9.25 -21.71
N LYS A 239 -10.54 9.69 -22.88
CA LYS A 239 -10.92 9.10 -24.18
C LYS A 239 -10.52 7.64 -24.29
N SER A 240 -9.29 7.29 -23.92
CA SER A 240 -8.82 5.90 -23.93
C SER A 240 -9.50 5.03 -22.87
N ALA A 241 -9.92 5.59 -21.74
CA ALA A 241 -10.63 4.83 -20.70
C ALA A 241 -12.01 4.32 -21.18
N PHE A 242 -12.69 5.12 -22.00
CA PHE A 242 -14.01 4.80 -22.56
C PHE A 242 -13.96 4.35 -24.03
N GLY A 243 -12.76 4.06 -24.55
CA GLY A 243 -12.57 3.52 -25.90
C GLY A 243 -12.88 4.49 -27.04
N LEU A 244 -13.07 5.79 -26.75
CA LEU A 244 -13.49 6.78 -27.76
C LEU A 244 -12.41 7.03 -28.82
N GLN A 245 -11.14 6.73 -28.51
CA GLN A 245 -10.02 6.86 -29.44
C GLN A 245 -9.86 5.60 -30.30
N GLU A 246 -10.17 4.44 -29.72
CA GLU A 246 -10.01 3.09 -30.27
C GLU A 246 -11.27 2.62 -31.04
N ALA A 247 -12.39 3.36 -30.90
CA ALA A 247 -13.61 3.25 -31.70
C ALA A 247 -13.35 3.34 -33.20
N ALA A 248 -12.39 4.18 -33.59
CA ALA A 248 -12.00 4.37 -34.98
C ALA A 248 -11.28 3.16 -35.60
N ALA A 249 -10.78 2.22 -34.77
CA ALA A 249 -9.99 1.06 -35.17
C ALA A 249 -10.74 -0.29 -35.05
N GLY A 250 -12.04 -0.29 -34.73
CA GLY A 250 -12.88 -1.51 -34.72
C GLY A 250 -12.72 -2.43 -33.50
N GLY A 251 -11.88 -2.05 -32.51
CA GLY A 251 -11.54 -2.86 -31.32
C GLY A 251 -12.09 -2.34 -29.99
N LEU A 252 -13.12 -1.49 -30.01
CA LEU A 252 -13.61 -0.70 -28.87
C LEU A 252 -13.73 -1.49 -27.55
N GLY A 253 -14.38 -2.66 -27.58
CA GLY A 253 -14.63 -3.45 -26.38
C GLY A 253 -13.37 -4.08 -25.79
N TYR A 254 -12.43 -4.52 -26.63
CA TYR A 254 -11.18 -5.15 -26.18
C TYR A 254 -10.24 -4.10 -25.57
N ALA A 255 -10.13 -2.92 -26.18
CA ALA A 255 -9.29 -1.84 -25.65
C ALA A 255 -9.77 -1.33 -24.28
N ILE A 256 -11.09 -1.11 -24.13
CA ILE A 256 -11.68 -0.73 -22.83
C ILE A 256 -11.43 -1.81 -21.78
N ALA A 257 -11.65 -3.08 -22.14
CA ALA A 257 -11.43 -4.19 -21.22
C ALA A 257 -9.96 -4.29 -20.79
N GLN A 258 -9.00 -4.10 -21.70
CA GLN A 258 -7.58 -4.11 -21.37
C GLN A 258 -7.17 -2.92 -20.49
N ALA A 259 -7.62 -1.71 -20.82
CA ALA A 259 -7.38 -0.53 -19.99
C ALA A 259 -7.95 -0.73 -18.58
N MET A 260 -9.16 -1.24 -18.48
CA MET A 260 -9.82 -1.53 -17.20
C MET A 260 -9.09 -2.62 -16.41
N ILE A 261 -8.80 -3.78 -17.00
CA ILE A 261 -8.14 -4.89 -16.28
C ILE A 261 -6.75 -4.46 -15.81
N ASN A 262 -5.95 -3.86 -16.68
CA ASN A 262 -4.60 -3.41 -16.31
C ASN A 262 -4.64 -2.27 -15.29
N GLY A 263 -5.54 -1.31 -15.45
CA GLY A 263 -5.73 -0.21 -14.51
C GLY A 263 -6.20 -0.67 -13.14
N ILE A 264 -7.19 -1.56 -13.08
CA ILE A 264 -7.65 -2.14 -11.81
C ILE A 264 -6.53 -2.96 -11.17
N LYS A 265 -5.93 -3.90 -11.91
CA LYS A 265 -4.84 -4.75 -11.38
C LYS A 265 -3.72 -3.88 -10.81
N ARG A 266 -3.14 -2.97 -11.61
CA ARG A 266 -2.00 -2.14 -11.18
C ARG A 266 -2.38 -1.11 -10.12
N GLY A 267 -3.59 -0.56 -10.17
CA GLY A 267 -4.12 0.32 -9.12
C GLY A 267 -4.19 -0.37 -7.76
N LEU A 268 -4.66 -1.62 -7.72
CA LEU A 268 -4.72 -2.41 -6.49
C LEU A 268 -3.33 -2.76 -5.97
N PHE A 269 -2.40 -3.16 -6.85
CA PHE A 269 -1.01 -3.41 -6.48
C PHE A 269 -0.31 -2.16 -5.91
N SER A 270 -0.70 -0.96 -6.32
CA SER A 270 -0.12 0.30 -5.84
C SER A 270 -0.58 0.65 -4.43
N ASN A 271 -1.89 0.80 -4.21
CA ASN A 271 -2.39 1.31 -2.92
C ASN A 271 -2.65 0.24 -1.85
N GLU A 272 -2.62 -1.04 -2.23
CA GLU A 272 -2.84 -2.17 -1.34
C GLU A 272 -4.18 -2.18 -0.58
N ALA A 273 -5.17 -1.40 -1.05
CA ALA A 273 -6.48 -1.37 -0.43
C ALA A 273 -7.22 -2.70 -0.66
N GLY A 274 -7.73 -3.30 0.42
CA GLY A 274 -8.41 -4.61 0.33
C GLY A 274 -7.47 -5.82 0.46
N MET A 275 -6.16 -5.61 0.44
CA MET A 275 -5.19 -6.71 0.60
C MET A 275 -4.92 -7.07 2.06
N GLY A 276 -5.17 -6.16 3.01
CA GLY A 276 -4.95 -6.41 4.43
C GLY A 276 -3.50 -6.25 4.92
N SER A 277 -2.56 -5.77 4.10
CA SER A 277 -1.17 -5.50 4.49
C SER A 277 -1.03 -4.25 5.37
N ALA A 278 -1.46 -3.07 4.88
CA ALA A 278 -1.38 -1.79 5.58
C ALA A 278 -2.01 -1.75 7.00
N PRO A 279 -3.10 -2.47 7.30
CA PRO A 279 -3.67 -2.54 8.64
C PRO A 279 -2.70 -3.05 9.74
N ASN A 280 -1.64 -3.81 9.39
CA ASN A 280 -0.61 -4.22 10.35
C ASN A 280 0.15 -3.00 10.91
N ALA A 281 0.52 -2.04 10.06
CA ALA A 281 1.08 -0.75 10.49
C ALA A 281 0.04 0.06 11.27
N ALA A 282 -1.19 0.11 10.76
CA ALA A 282 -2.26 0.87 11.39
C ALA A 282 -2.50 0.41 12.83
N ALA A 283 -2.55 -0.90 13.11
CA ALA A 283 -2.77 -1.46 14.44
C ALA A 283 -1.68 -1.09 15.45
N SER A 284 -0.44 -0.90 14.97
CA SER A 284 0.71 -0.53 15.81
C SER A 284 0.62 0.92 16.32
N ALA A 285 -0.32 1.71 15.81
CA ALA A 285 -0.49 3.09 16.18
C ALA A 285 -1.24 3.28 17.51
N THR A 286 -0.84 4.30 18.27
CA THR A 286 -1.70 4.97 19.24
C THR A 286 -2.55 5.99 18.48
N PRO A 287 -3.88 5.78 18.37
CA PRO A 287 -4.73 6.68 17.59
C PRO A 287 -4.97 7.99 18.32
N TYR A 288 -4.95 9.08 17.57
CA TYR A 288 -5.50 10.35 17.99
C TYR A 288 -6.38 10.92 16.87
N PRO A 289 -7.67 11.22 17.11
CA PRO A 289 -8.45 11.00 18.35
C PRO A 289 -8.44 9.54 18.84
N PRO A 290 -8.63 9.27 20.15
CA PRO A 290 -8.51 7.93 20.73
C PRO A 290 -9.73 7.04 20.41
N HIS A 291 -9.88 6.72 19.13
CA HIS A 291 -10.97 5.90 18.60
C HIS A 291 -10.45 5.06 17.41
N PRO A 292 -10.87 3.79 17.24
CA PRO A 292 -10.38 2.93 16.15
C PRO A 292 -10.51 3.54 14.75
N ALA A 293 -11.66 4.15 14.46
CA ALA A 293 -11.94 4.84 13.19
C ALA A 293 -10.95 5.97 12.83
N SER A 294 -10.21 6.53 13.80
CA SER A 294 -9.16 7.52 13.51
C SER A 294 -8.10 6.96 12.57
N GLN A 295 -7.64 5.72 12.79
CA GLN A 295 -6.69 5.10 11.85
C GLN A 295 -7.35 4.75 10.52
N GLY A 296 -8.65 4.47 10.51
CA GLY A 296 -9.41 4.36 9.26
C GLY A 296 -9.20 5.60 8.38
N TYR A 297 -9.43 6.79 8.93
CA TYR A 297 -9.23 8.06 8.20
C TYR A 297 -7.78 8.30 7.79
N VAL A 298 -6.82 7.97 8.66
CA VAL A 298 -5.39 8.08 8.34
C VAL A 298 -5.02 7.19 7.17
N GLN A 299 -5.50 5.95 7.13
CA GLN A 299 -5.14 4.99 6.08
C GLN A 299 -5.86 5.25 4.75
N MET A 300 -7.06 5.84 4.79
CA MET A 300 -7.70 6.43 3.60
C MET A 300 -6.81 7.49 2.95
N LEU A 301 -6.24 8.39 3.75
CA LEU A 301 -5.31 9.39 3.24
C LEU A 301 -4.08 8.74 2.61
N GLY A 302 -3.60 7.62 3.17
CA GLY A 302 -2.53 6.84 2.58
C GLY A 302 -2.87 6.34 1.16
N VAL A 303 -4.10 5.87 0.92
CA VAL A 303 -4.53 5.40 -0.43
C VAL A 303 -4.63 6.57 -1.41
N PHE A 304 -5.13 7.72 -0.93
CA PHE A 304 -5.20 8.95 -1.73
C PHE A 304 -3.81 9.44 -2.13
N MET A 305 -2.89 9.56 -1.17
CA MET A 305 -1.52 10.04 -1.43
C MET A 305 -0.78 9.10 -2.40
N ASP A 306 -0.95 7.80 -2.24
CA ASP A 306 -0.33 6.80 -3.10
C ASP A 306 -0.76 6.94 -4.57
N THR A 307 -2.05 6.73 -4.86
CA THR A 307 -2.49 6.57 -6.25
C THR A 307 -2.95 7.89 -6.87
N ILE A 308 -3.67 8.73 -6.12
CA ILE A 308 -4.22 9.97 -6.70
C ILE A 308 -3.13 11.04 -6.82
N VAL A 309 -2.16 11.05 -5.91
CA VAL A 309 -1.09 12.07 -5.90
C VAL A 309 0.19 11.54 -6.53
N ILE A 310 0.81 10.49 -5.97
CA ILE A 310 2.14 10.04 -6.40
C ILE A 310 2.09 9.31 -7.75
N CYS A 311 1.16 8.39 -7.95
CA CYS A 311 1.04 7.73 -9.26
C CYS A 311 0.65 8.71 -10.37
N SER A 312 -0.25 9.67 -10.10
CA SER A 312 -0.58 10.74 -11.07
C SER A 312 0.63 11.62 -11.40
N ALA A 313 1.50 11.89 -10.44
CA ALA A 313 2.76 12.59 -10.69
C ALA A 313 3.68 11.80 -11.64
N THR A 314 3.79 10.48 -11.46
CA THR A 314 4.51 9.60 -12.41
C THR A 314 3.88 9.64 -13.80
N VAL A 315 2.54 9.56 -13.90
CA VAL A 315 1.83 9.64 -15.18
C VAL A 315 2.10 10.96 -15.88
N ALA A 316 2.08 12.07 -15.14
CA ALA A 316 2.38 13.39 -15.69
C ALA A 316 3.81 13.45 -16.23
N ILE A 317 4.80 12.94 -15.49
CA ILE A 317 6.19 12.86 -15.97
C ILE A 317 6.26 12.07 -17.28
N ILE A 318 5.66 10.88 -17.34
CA ILE A 318 5.75 10.01 -18.52
C ILE A 318 5.00 10.60 -19.73
N LEU A 319 3.73 10.95 -19.58
CA LEU A 319 2.90 11.39 -20.70
C LEU A 319 3.30 12.77 -21.24
N MET A 320 3.79 13.67 -20.39
CA MET A 320 4.23 15.00 -20.83
C MET A 320 5.61 14.99 -21.48
N SER A 321 6.44 13.98 -21.17
CA SER A 321 7.79 13.86 -21.71
C SER A 321 7.84 13.60 -23.22
N GLY A 322 6.80 12.97 -23.78
CA GLY A 322 6.79 12.50 -25.16
C GLY A 322 7.48 11.16 -25.39
N GLU A 323 8.12 10.57 -24.37
CA GLU A 323 8.76 9.23 -24.45
C GLU A 323 7.74 8.10 -24.59
N TYR A 324 6.49 8.32 -24.21
CA TYR A 324 5.42 7.36 -24.40
C TYR A 324 4.86 7.46 -25.84
N VAL A 325 5.18 6.45 -26.67
CA VAL A 325 4.76 6.38 -28.09
C VAL A 325 3.70 5.28 -28.29
N GLY A 326 2.88 5.02 -27.27
CA GLY A 326 1.85 3.98 -27.32
C GLY A 326 2.44 2.56 -27.27
N GLN A 327 1.83 1.62 -28.01
CA GLN A 327 2.28 0.22 -28.05
C GLN A 327 3.66 0.02 -28.70
N ALA A 328 4.20 1.04 -29.39
CA ALA A 328 5.56 1.02 -29.94
C ALA A 328 6.64 1.35 -28.89
N THR A 329 6.25 1.63 -27.65
CA THR A 329 7.22 1.91 -26.56
C THR A 329 7.92 0.61 -26.16
N GLU A 330 9.18 0.43 -26.60
CA GLU A 330 9.98 -0.76 -26.29
C GLU A 330 10.44 -0.82 -24.82
N VAL A 331 10.46 0.34 -24.15
CA VAL A 331 10.97 0.48 -22.78
C VAL A 331 9.82 0.63 -21.79
N THR A 332 9.86 -0.13 -20.70
CA THR A 332 8.79 -0.16 -19.70
C THR A 332 9.35 -0.07 -18.27
N GLY A 333 8.45 -0.01 -17.30
CA GLY A 333 8.80 0.03 -15.88
C GLY A 333 9.59 1.28 -15.49
N ILE A 334 10.56 1.09 -14.59
CA ILE A 334 11.41 2.15 -14.04
C ILE A 334 12.18 2.90 -15.13
N GLU A 335 12.68 2.18 -16.12
CA GLU A 335 13.53 2.76 -17.17
C GLU A 335 12.76 3.79 -17.98
N LEU A 336 11.47 3.56 -18.25
CA LEU A 336 10.61 4.53 -18.93
C LEU A 336 10.48 5.82 -18.12
N THR A 337 10.31 5.72 -16.80
CA THR A 337 10.26 6.90 -15.93
C THR A 337 11.61 7.63 -15.88
N GLN A 338 12.73 6.91 -15.85
CA GLN A 338 14.07 7.52 -15.91
C GLN A 338 14.27 8.29 -17.22
N ARG A 339 13.94 7.69 -18.36
CA ARG A 339 14.04 8.33 -19.68
C ARG A 339 13.12 9.55 -19.80
N ALA A 340 11.86 9.41 -19.40
CA ALA A 340 10.89 10.49 -19.40
C ALA A 340 11.34 11.70 -18.59
N LEU A 341 11.99 11.46 -17.45
CA LEU A 341 12.46 12.56 -16.63
C LEU A 341 13.75 13.16 -17.18
N SER A 342 14.70 12.33 -17.64
CA SER A 342 15.92 12.81 -18.28
C SER A 342 15.64 13.66 -19.52
N SER A 343 14.62 13.33 -20.32
CA SER A 343 14.25 14.14 -21.50
C SER A 343 13.66 15.50 -21.13
N GLN A 344 13.15 15.67 -19.90
CA GLN A 344 12.57 16.93 -19.43
C GLN A 344 13.56 17.81 -18.68
N VAL A 345 14.49 17.23 -17.93
CA VAL A 345 15.41 18.00 -17.06
C VAL A 345 16.88 17.83 -17.40
N GLY A 346 17.24 16.96 -18.34
CA GLY A 346 18.61 16.57 -18.68
C GLY A 346 19.09 15.36 -17.88
N ASP A 347 20.35 14.97 -18.09
CA ASP A 347 20.91 13.70 -17.62
C ASP A 347 20.83 13.47 -16.10
N TRP A 348 20.78 14.54 -15.30
CA TRP A 348 20.63 14.43 -13.85
C TRP A 348 19.24 13.88 -13.43
N GLY A 349 18.24 13.90 -14.32
CA GLY A 349 16.92 13.33 -14.09
C GLY A 349 16.97 11.82 -13.82
N GLY A 350 17.75 11.08 -14.62
CA GLY A 350 17.95 9.64 -14.43
C GLY A 350 18.63 9.30 -13.10
N ILE A 351 19.63 10.12 -12.70
CA ILE A 351 20.32 10.03 -11.40
C ILE A 351 19.33 10.28 -10.26
N PHE A 352 18.51 11.32 -10.37
CA PHE A 352 17.49 11.64 -9.37
C PHE A 352 16.51 10.48 -9.18
N VAL A 353 15.98 9.92 -10.28
CA VAL A 353 15.04 8.79 -10.21
C VAL A 353 15.70 7.57 -9.58
N ALA A 354 16.96 7.28 -9.89
CA ALA A 354 17.68 6.17 -9.27
C ALA A 354 17.79 6.35 -7.75
N VAL A 355 18.18 7.54 -7.29
CA VAL A 355 18.24 7.88 -5.85
C VAL A 355 16.85 7.82 -5.21
N ALA A 356 15.81 8.30 -5.90
CA ALA A 356 14.44 8.22 -5.42
C ALA A 356 14.01 6.75 -5.25
N ILE A 357 14.27 5.90 -6.25
CA ILE A 357 13.97 4.46 -6.20
C ILE A 357 14.70 3.78 -5.07
N PHE A 358 15.96 4.14 -4.81
CA PHE A 358 16.69 3.63 -3.65
C PHE A 358 15.90 3.86 -2.37
N PHE A 359 15.48 5.10 -2.10
CA PHE A 359 14.75 5.42 -0.88
C PHE A 359 13.35 4.80 -0.86
N PHE A 360 12.61 4.86 -1.96
CA PHE A 360 11.27 4.25 -2.07
C PHE A 360 11.34 2.75 -1.78
N ALA A 361 12.13 2.01 -2.55
CA ALA A 361 12.27 0.57 -2.40
C ALA A 361 12.88 0.16 -1.04
N PHE A 362 13.88 0.91 -0.54
CA PHE A 362 14.46 0.65 0.77
C PHE A 362 13.44 0.80 1.89
N THR A 363 12.63 1.87 1.86
CA THR A 363 11.56 2.06 2.85
C THR A 363 10.47 0.99 2.71
N SER A 364 10.16 0.52 1.49
CA SER A 364 9.26 -0.62 1.29
C SER A 364 9.82 -1.91 1.89
N ILE A 365 11.13 -2.18 1.77
CA ILE A 365 11.75 -3.39 2.35
C ILE A 365 11.53 -3.44 3.87
N ILE A 366 11.83 -2.35 4.57
CA ILE A 366 11.70 -2.30 6.04
C ILE A 366 10.23 -2.32 6.49
N ALA A 367 9.32 -1.74 5.71
CA ALA A 367 7.88 -1.75 6.00
C ALA A 367 7.27 -3.14 5.79
N ASN A 368 7.57 -3.79 4.67
CA ASN A 368 7.12 -5.14 4.35
C ASN A 368 7.61 -6.17 5.37
N TYR A 369 8.86 -6.03 5.80
CA TYR A 369 9.38 -6.80 6.93
C TYR A 369 8.53 -6.61 8.20
N SER A 370 8.15 -5.38 8.56
CA SER A 370 7.38 -5.12 9.78
C SER A 370 5.99 -5.77 9.77
N TYR A 371 5.37 -5.89 8.60
CA TYR A 371 4.09 -6.58 8.44
C TYR A 371 4.26 -8.08 8.63
N ALA A 372 5.29 -8.65 8.01
CA ALA A 372 5.59 -10.07 8.12
C ALA A 372 6.03 -10.45 9.55
N GLU A 373 6.80 -9.59 10.24
CA GLU A 373 7.14 -9.77 11.65
C GLU A 373 5.89 -9.83 12.53
N THR A 374 4.92 -8.93 12.31
CA THR A 374 3.66 -8.93 13.07
C THR A 374 2.85 -10.21 12.86
N ASN A 375 2.85 -10.76 11.65
CA ASN A 375 2.14 -12.01 11.35
C ASN A 375 2.91 -13.25 11.84
N LEU A 376 4.25 -13.19 11.89
CA LEU A 376 5.05 -14.25 12.51
C LEU A 376 4.82 -14.30 14.02
N ILE A 377 4.74 -13.14 14.69
CA ILE A 377 4.41 -13.06 16.12
C ILE A 377 3.04 -13.69 16.41
N PHE A 378 2.05 -13.45 15.55
CA PHE A 378 0.73 -14.09 15.64
C PHE A 378 0.80 -15.62 15.55
N LEU A 379 1.65 -16.16 14.67
CA LEU A 379 1.81 -17.62 14.48
C LEU A 379 2.58 -18.28 15.62
N GLU A 380 3.71 -17.71 16.01
CA GLU A 380 4.68 -18.32 16.94
C GLU A 380 4.54 -17.86 18.39
N HIS A 381 3.55 -17.02 18.70
CA HIS A 381 3.39 -16.41 20.04
C HIS A 381 4.71 -15.80 20.54
N ASN A 382 5.33 -14.98 19.68
CA ASN A 382 6.51 -14.17 20.01
C ASN A 382 7.83 -14.93 20.30
N HIS A 383 8.06 -16.07 19.63
CA HIS A 383 9.31 -16.83 19.77
C HIS A 383 10.55 -16.04 19.28
N LYS A 384 11.35 -15.51 20.22
CA LYS A 384 12.49 -14.60 19.93
C LYS A 384 13.54 -15.18 18.96
N ALA A 385 13.80 -16.49 19.03
CA ALA A 385 14.71 -17.15 18.11
C ALA A 385 14.13 -17.23 16.69
N GLY A 386 12.82 -17.51 16.56
CA GLY A 386 12.10 -17.54 15.28
C GLY A 386 12.10 -16.17 14.60
N LEU A 387 11.87 -15.10 15.35
CA LEU A 387 11.98 -13.72 14.85
C LEU A 387 13.39 -13.40 14.33
N SER A 388 14.44 -13.85 15.03
CA SER A 388 15.82 -13.61 14.61
C SER A 388 16.20 -14.38 13.35
N ILE A 389 15.78 -15.65 13.25
CA ILE A 389 15.94 -16.45 12.04
C ILE A 389 15.19 -15.79 10.88
N PHE A 390 13.96 -15.35 11.10
CA PHE A 390 13.15 -14.68 10.08
C PHE A 390 13.81 -13.40 9.55
N ARG A 391 14.41 -12.58 10.42
CA ARG A 391 15.21 -11.41 10.00
C ARG A 391 16.35 -11.79 9.07
N VAL A 392 17.09 -12.85 9.39
CA VAL A 392 18.20 -13.34 8.55
C VAL A 392 17.68 -13.85 7.21
N VAL A 393 16.56 -14.58 7.19
CA VAL A 393 15.93 -15.05 5.95
C VAL A 393 15.49 -13.89 5.07
N VAL A 394 14.85 -12.86 5.64
CA VAL A 394 14.43 -11.66 4.90
C VAL A 394 15.63 -10.94 4.29
N LEU A 395 16.70 -10.74 5.05
CA LEU A 395 17.95 -10.14 4.55
C LEU A 395 18.60 -11.00 3.47
N GLY A 396 18.54 -12.33 3.60
CA GLY A 396 18.95 -13.27 2.54
C GLY A 396 18.14 -13.09 1.26
N MET A 397 16.83 -12.89 1.36
CA MET A 397 15.95 -12.62 0.22
C MET A 397 16.24 -11.26 -0.43
N VAL A 398 16.60 -10.24 0.35
CA VAL A 398 17.06 -8.94 -0.17
C VAL A 398 18.33 -9.14 -1.01
N MET A 399 19.32 -9.87 -0.49
CA MET A 399 20.55 -10.17 -1.22
C MET A 399 20.27 -10.98 -2.50
N PHE A 400 19.43 -12.02 -2.38
CA PHE A 400 19.02 -12.84 -3.51
C PHE A 400 18.33 -12.01 -4.59
N GLY A 401 17.41 -11.12 -4.21
CA GLY A 401 16.69 -10.26 -5.14
C GLY A 401 17.60 -9.28 -5.90
N ALA A 402 18.62 -8.73 -5.24
CA ALA A 402 19.59 -7.86 -5.89
C ALA A 402 20.37 -8.57 -7.03
N LEU A 403 20.52 -9.89 -6.98
CA LEU A 403 21.30 -10.68 -7.94
C LEU A 403 20.47 -11.50 -8.93
N ALA A 404 19.24 -11.87 -8.57
CA ALA A 404 18.42 -12.81 -9.32
C ALA A 404 17.56 -12.13 -10.39
N SER A 405 17.31 -12.83 -11.50
CA SER A 405 16.18 -12.49 -12.38
C SER A 405 14.90 -13.06 -11.78
N LEU A 406 13.95 -12.18 -11.45
CA LEU A 406 12.75 -12.53 -10.68
C LEU A 406 11.47 -12.92 -11.46
N PRO A 407 11.42 -13.21 -12.78
CA PRO A 407 10.13 -13.48 -13.46
C PRO A 407 9.26 -14.54 -12.79
N VAL A 408 9.85 -15.67 -12.35
CA VAL A 408 9.12 -16.76 -11.69
C VAL A 408 8.68 -16.39 -10.26
N VAL A 409 9.46 -15.54 -9.59
CA VAL A 409 9.24 -15.14 -8.20
C VAL A 409 8.03 -14.20 -8.11
N TRP A 410 7.84 -13.32 -9.09
CA TRP A 410 6.65 -12.48 -9.21
C TRP A 410 5.35 -13.29 -9.29
N SER A 411 5.32 -14.33 -10.11
CA SER A 411 4.10 -15.13 -10.29
C SER A 411 3.66 -15.83 -9.01
N LEU A 412 4.60 -16.25 -8.15
CA LEU A 412 4.29 -16.85 -6.85
C LEU A 412 3.78 -15.80 -5.83
N ALA A 413 4.34 -14.58 -5.87
CA ALA A 413 3.83 -13.46 -5.09
C ALA A 413 2.40 -13.10 -5.46
N ASP A 414 2.11 -12.99 -6.75
CA ASP A 414 0.78 -12.62 -7.27
C ASP A 414 -0.29 -13.61 -6.78
N VAL A 415 -0.01 -14.92 -6.78
CA VAL A 415 -0.93 -15.92 -6.23
C VAL A 415 -1.12 -15.74 -4.73
N SER A 416 -0.01 -15.59 -3.98
CA SER A 416 -0.05 -15.45 -2.51
C SER A 416 -0.83 -14.21 -2.09
N MET A 417 -0.60 -13.09 -2.77
CA MET A 417 -1.34 -11.84 -2.55
C MET A 417 -2.81 -11.98 -2.89
N GLY A 418 -3.12 -12.64 -4.01
CA GLY A 418 -4.51 -12.86 -4.41
C GLY A 418 -5.28 -13.65 -3.38
N LEU A 419 -4.69 -14.74 -2.87
CA LEU A 419 -5.31 -15.55 -1.82
C LEU A 419 -5.42 -14.78 -0.50
N MET A 420 -4.38 -14.05 -0.10
CA MET A 420 -4.40 -13.17 1.07
C MET A 420 -5.53 -12.13 0.99
N ALA A 421 -5.68 -11.47 -0.16
CA ALA A 421 -6.72 -10.47 -0.40
C ALA A 421 -8.12 -11.10 -0.29
N ILE A 422 -8.36 -12.27 -0.89
CA ILE A 422 -9.66 -12.96 -0.78
C ILE A 422 -10.02 -13.22 0.69
N VAL A 423 -9.11 -13.82 1.46
CA VAL A 423 -9.33 -14.14 2.88
C VAL A 423 -9.67 -12.88 3.66
N ASN A 424 -8.94 -11.79 3.40
CA ASN A 424 -9.13 -10.52 4.04
C ASN A 424 -10.47 -9.83 3.67
N LEU A 425 -10.81 -9.78 2.38
CA LEU A 425 -12.05 -9.17 1.89
C LEU A 425 -13.29 -9.87 2.47
N VAL A 426 -13.26 -11.21 2.54
CA VAL A 426 -14.30 -11.98 3.20
C VAL A 426 -14.40 -11.60 4.67
N ALA A 427 -13.28 -11.51 5.38
CA ALA A 427 -13.28 -11.17 6.80
C ALA A 427 -13.88 -9.77 7.08
N ILE A 428 -13.48 -8.75 6.31
CA ILE A 428 -14.02 -7.40 6.52
C ILE A 428 -15.49 -7.29 6.12
N LEU A 429 -15.97 -8.06 5.12
CA LEU A 429 -17.39 -8.12 4.79
C LEU A 429 -18.21 -8.72 5.94
N LEU A 430 -17.73 -9.80 6.55
CA LEU A 430 -18.37 -10.42 7.71
C LEU A 430 -18.37 -9.48 8.93
N LEU A 431 -17.29 -8.71 9.12
CA LEU A 431 -17.17 -7.72 10.20
C LEU A 431 -17.73 -6.33 9.84
N SER A 432 -18.38 -6.18 8.68
CA SER A 432 -18.83 -4.89 8.16
C SER A 432 -19.80 -4.16 9.10
N GLY A 433 -20.64 -4.91 9.82
CA GLY A 433 -21.56 -4.35 10.83
C GLY A 433 -20.84 -3.56 11.92
N ILE A 434 -19.68 -4.06 12.37
CA ILE A 434 -18.85 -3.43 13.40
C ILE A 434 -18.20 -2.17 12.84
N VAL A 435 -17.64 -2.24 11.64
CA VAL A 435 -17.05 -1.08 10.96
C VAL A 435 -18.06 0.06 10.85
N ILE A 436 -19.29 -0.23 10.41
CA ILE A 436 -20.34 0.77 10.24
C ILE A 436 -20.74 1.38 11.59
N LYS A 437 -20.83 0.57 12.66
CA LYS A 437 -21.11 1.06 14.01
C LYS A 437 -20.04 2.04 14.50
N LEU A 438 -18.76 1.66 14.37
CA LEU A 438 -17.62 2.50 14.75
C LEU A 438 -17.54 3.78 13.92
N ALA A 439 -17.81 3.71 12.62
CA ALA A 439 -17.84 4.88 11.75
C ALA A 439 -18.97 5.85 12.15
N LYS A 440 -20.15 5.32 12.48
CA LYS A 440 -21.29 6.13 12.92
C LYS A 440 -21.02 6.80 14.27
N ASP A 441 -20.46 6.07 15.22
CA ASP A 441 -20.14 6.63 16.54
C ASP A 441 -19.09 7.74 16.43
N TYR A 442 -17.97 7.47 15.76
CA TYR A 442 -16.93 8.47 15.50
C TYR A 442 -17.50 9.74 14.84
N ASN A 443 -18.28 9.57 13.77
CA ASN A 443 -18.80 10.70 13.00
C ASN A 443 -19.90 11.47 13.73
N ARG A 444 -20.68 10.80 14.60
CA ARG A 444 -21.62 11.45 15.50
C ARG A 444 -20.88 12.35 16.49
N GLN A 445 -19.87 11.83 17.18
CA GLN A 445 -19.07 12.61 18.12
C GLN A 445 -18.38 13.80 17.42
N LEU A 446 -17.85 13.59 16.22
CA LEU A 446 -17.25 14.65 15.39
C LEU A 446 -18.27 15.73 15.02
N GLY A 447 -19.49 15.33 14.63
CA GLY A 447 -20.60 16.25 14.31
C GLY A 447 -21.09 17.04 15.52
N GLU A 448 -20.97 16.48 16.73
CA GLU A 448 -21.23 17.16 18.00
C GLU A 448 -20.09 18.11 18.44
N GLY A 449 -19.00 18.21 17.65
CA GLY A 449 -17.83 19.04 17.99
C GLY A 449 -16.95 18.46 19.11
N LYS A 450 -17.17 17.20 19.50
CA LYS A 450 -16.38 16.50 20.51
C LYS A 450 -15.13 15.88 19.89
N VAL A 451 -14.12 15.61 20.72
CA VAL A 451 -12.98 14.78 20.31
C VAL A 451 -13.45 13.32 20.32
N PRO A 452 -13.52 12.64 19.15
CA PRO A 452 -14.02 11.28 19.08
C PRO A 452 -13.21 10.34 19.97
N THR A 453 -13.87 9.69 20.92
CA THR A 453 -13.25 8.79 21.90
C THR A 453 -14.06 7.50 21.93
N PHE A 454 -13.37 6.37 21.80
CA PHE A 454 -14.02 5.07 21.86
C PHE A 454 -14.22 4.66 23.32
N ASP A 455 -15.46 4.30 23.68
CA ASP A 455 -15.78 3.71 24.97
C ASP A 455 -16.29 2.28 24.75
N ALA A 456 -15.56 1.28 25.26
CA ALA A 456 -15.97 -0.12 25.17
C ALA A 456 -17.31 -0.41 25.88
N ASN A 457 -17.75 0.46 26.81
CA ASN A 457 -19.05 0.34 27.48
C ASN A 457 -20.23 0.61 26.54
N ASP A 458 -20.03 1.41 25.49
CA ASP A 458 -21.06 1.69 24.49
C ASP A 458 -21.26 0.52 23.51
N PHE A 459 -20.38 -0.49 23.58
CA PHE A 459 -20.39 -1.68 22.72
C PHE A 459 -20.28 -2.98 23.56
N PRO A 460 -21.29 -3.29 24.39
CA PRO A 460 -21.24 -4.46 25.29
C PRO A 460 -21.03 -5.79 24.56
N GLU A 461 -21.49 -5.90 23.31
CA GLU A 461 -21.30 -7.08 22.48
C GLU A 461 -19.85 -7.30 22.03
N LEU A 462 -19.00 -6.27 22.09
CA LEU A 462 -17.59 -6.35 21.68
C LEU A 462 -16.66 -6.62 22.86
N LYS A 463 -17.08 -6.34 24.09
CA LYS A 463 -16.21 -6.39 25.28
C LYS A 463 -15.44 -7.70 25.42
N SER A 464 -16.10 -8.85 25.23
CA SER A 464 -15.46 -10.17 25.34
C SER A 464 -14.44 -10.46 24.24
N GLN A 465 -14.41 -9.66 23.17
CA GLN A 465 -13.49 -9.81 22.04
C GLN A 465 -12.30 -8.85 22.11
N LEU A 466 -12.38 -7.80 22.94
CA LEU A 466 -11.34 -6.79 23.08
C LEU A 466 -10.25 -7.29 24.03
N GLU A 467 -9.02 -6.83 23.79
CA GLU A 467 -7.92 -7.08 24.73
C GLU A 467 -8.02 -6.12 25.92
N ASP A 468 -7.89 -6.67 27.13
CA ASP A 468 -7.89 -5.90 28.37
C ASP A 468 -6.75 -4.86 28.38
N GLY A 469 -7.03 -3.68 28.93
CA GLY A 469 -6.03 -2.61 29.09
C GLY A 469 -5.62 -1.90 27.80
N ILE A 470 -6.33 -2.11 26.68
CA ILE A 470 -6.11 -1.36 25.42
C ILE A 470 -7.15 -0.26 25.23
N TRP A 471 -8.42 -0.58 25.43
CA TRP A 471 -9.56 0.35 25.28
C TRP A 471 -10.26 0.63 26.61
N ASP A 472 -9.66 0.21 27.72
CA ASP A 472 -10.18 0.50 29.04
C ASP A 472 -10.06 2.00 29.29
N ASN A 473 -11.21 2.67 29.33
CA ASN A 473 -11.29 4.05 29.77
C ASN A 473 -10.87 4.11 31.23
N THR A 474 -9.58 4.30 31.50
CA THR A 474 -9.19 5.01 32.72
C THR A 474 -9.73 6.42 32.55
N LYS A 475 -10.97 6.66 33.03
CA LYS A 475 -11.38 8.00 33.42
C LYS A 475 -10.24 8.51 34.29
N LYS A 476 -9.42 9.40 33.74
CA LYS A 476 -8.65 10.30 34.58
C LYS A 476 -9.70 11.24 35.13
N ASP A 477 -10.10 10.96 36.37
CA ASP A 477 -10.86 11.87 37.21
C ASP A 477 -10.25 13.28 37.20
#